data_AF-A0A1G7WUM6-F1
#
_entry.id   AF-A0A1G7WUM6-F1
#
_cell.length_a   1.000
_cell.length_b   1.000
_cell.length_c   1.000
_cell.angle_alpha   90.00
_cell.angle_beta   90.00
_cell.angle_gamma   90.00
#
_symmetry.space_group_name_H-M   'P 1'
#
loop_
_entity.id
_entity.type
_entity.pdbx_description
1 polymer ?
#
loop_
_entity_poly.entity_id
_entity_poly.type
_entity_poly.pdbx_seq_one_letter_code
_entity_poly.pdbx_strand_id
1 'polypeptide(L)'
;MDLTGRVKRRVRVYFRAEDAEEALAELAGAGIGHPEAERLHAAILLASVTSLAKLKELVALSRADRRAVLAEGGVLDGDWRDRVRRELGSSGAPPGPVSARVAARVHRDFPAKQVDEVVRELSTGYACDAGDDEALKALAERIQAAAVLGAKGDLRRLKSFVHESHVDPRDTLMAADGALAHEDWAEVLRREFPEPGPRRKKR
;
A
#
# COMPACT_ATOMS: atom_id res chain seq x y z
N MET A 1 -12.10 -12.80 -3.78
CA MET A 1 -11.13 -11.68 -3.77
C MET A 1 -11.47 -10.87 -2.53
N ASP A 2 -10.49 -10.66 -1.65
CA ASP A 2 -10.72 -9.97 -0.38
C ASP A 2 -10.75 -8.44 -0.58
N LEU A 3 -11.50 -7.71 0.26
CA LEU A 3 -11.52 -6.25 0.23
C LEU A 3 -10.17 -5.71 0.68
N THR A 4 -9.69 -4.65 0.04
CA THR A 4 -8.41 -4.03 0.44
C THR A 4 -8.51 -3.37 1.82
N GLY A 5 -7.39 -3.28 2.53
CA GLY A 5 -7.34 -2.72 3.89
C GLY A 5 -7.93 -1.31 4.00
N ARG A 6 -7.73 -0.46 2.98
CA ARG A 6 -8.30 0.91 2.94
C ARG A 6 -9.81 0.93 2.76
N VAL A 7 -10.34 0.02 1.94
CA VAL A 7 -11.79 -0.14 1.75
C VAL A 7 -12.41 -0.55 3.08
N LYS A 8 -11.84 -1.56 3.74
CA LYS A 8 -12.29 -2.03 5.06
C LYS A 8 -12.26 -0.91 6.11
N ARG A 9 -11.15 -0.17 6.16
CA ARG A 9 -10.94 0.94 7.10
C ARG A 9 -11.92 2.08 6.85
N ARG A 10 -12.15 2.46 5.59
CA ARG A 10 -13.08 3.56 5.30
C ARG A 10 -14.52 3.19 5.62
N VAL A 11 -14.93 1.96 5.35
CA VAL A 11 -16.25 1.46 5.75
C VAL A 11 -16.46 1.67 7.25
N ARG A 12 -15.49 1.29 8.09
CA ARG A 12 -15.58 1.50 9.55
C ARG A 12 -15.58 2.97 10.00
N VAL A 13 -15.14 3.89 9.15
CA VAL A 13 -15.19 5.34 9.41
C VAL A 13 -16.51 5.95 8.94
N TYR A 14 -17.04 5.46 7.83
CA TYR A 14 -18.23 6.00 7.17
C TYR A 14 -19.53 5.41 7.72
N PHE A 15 -19.52 4.16 8.14
CA PHE A 15 -20.70 3.46 8.64
C PHE A 15 -20.61 3.30 10.15
N ARG A 16 -21.79 3.23 10.79
CA ARG A 16 -21.87 2.87 12.20
C ARG A 16 -21.40 1.44 12.40
N ALA A 17 -21.03 1.09 13.63
CA ALA A 17 -20.53 -0.25 13.94
C ALA A 17 -21.54 -1.35 13.55
N GLU A 18 -22.85 -1.11 13.75
CA GLU A 18 -23.90 -2.05 13.34
C GLU A 18 -24.02 -2.24 11.81
N ASP A 19 -23.74 -1.19 11.03
CA ASP A 19 -23.89 -1.20 9.56
C ASP A 19 -22.58 -1.57 8.83
N ALA A 20 -21.43 -1.42 9.50
CA ALA A 20 -20.12 -1.58 8.88
C ALA A 20 -19.87 -3.01 8.42
N GLU A 21 -20.20 -4.01 9.24
CA GLU A 21 -20.00 -5.42 8.86
C GLU A 21 -20.90 -5.84 7.69
N GLU A 22 -22.12 -5.32 7.63
CA GLU A 22 -23.02 -5.55 6.50
C GLU A 22 -22.52 -4.85 5.23
N ALA A 23 -22.05 -3.60 5.32
CA ALA A 23 -21.43 -2.89 4.21
C ALA A 23 -20.20 -3.64 3.66
N LEU A 24 -19.37 -4.23 4.54
CA LEU A 24 -18.23 -5.06 4.14
C LEU A 24 -18.68 -6.32 3.41
N ALA A 25 -19.71 -7.01 3.90
CA ALA A 25 -20.24 -8.21 3.26
C ALA A 25 -20.78 -7.92 1.85
N GLU A 26 -21.54 -6.84 1.70
CA GLU A 26 -22.09 -6.40 0.41
C GLU A 26 -20.99 -6.04 -0.59
N LEU A 27 -19.99 -5.26 -0.16
CA LEU A 27 -18.85 -4.90 -0.99
C LEU A 27 -18.02 -6.11 -1.41
N ALA A 28 -17.79 -7.08 -0.51
CA ALA A 28 -17.04 -8.29 -0.84
C ALA A 28 -17.72 -9.11 -1.94
N GLY A 29 -19.06 -9.04 -2.03
CA GLY A 29 -19.85 -9.62 -3.12
C GLY A 29 -19.75 -8.86 -4.45
N ALA A 30 -19.41 -7.57 -4.43
CA ALA A 30 -19.22 -6.77 -5.63
C ALA A 30 -17.84 -7.06 -6.25
N GLY A 31 -17.77 -7.26 -7.57
CA GLY A 31 -16.48 -7.34 -8.28
C GLY A 31 -15.69 -8.65 -8.12
N ILE A 32 -16.32 -9.72 -7.61
CA ILE A 32 -15.67 -11.06 -7.56
C ILE A 32 -15.13 -11.44 -8.96
N GLY A 33 -13.83 -11.75 -9.01
CA GLY A 33 -13.15 -12.19 -10.23
C GLY A 33 -12.75 -11.06 -11.20
N HIS A 34 -12.89 -9.79 -10.81
CA HIS A 34 -12.54 -8.67 -11.67
C HIS A 34 -11.16 -8.06 -11.32
N PRO A 35 -10.27 -7.82 -12.30
CA PRO A 35 -8.95 -7.23 -12.05
C PRO A 35 -9.02 -5.81 -11.47
N GLU A 36 -10.13 -5.09 -11.70
CA GLU A 36 -10.39 -3.76 -11.14
C GLU A 36 -11.41 -3.78 -9.98
N ALA A 37 -11.48 -4.86 -9.20
CA ALA A 37 -12.43 -4.96 -8.08
C ALA A 37 -12.29 -3.79 -7.09
N GLU A 38 -11.05 -3.40 -6.75
CA GLU A 38 -10.80 -2.27 -5.83
C GLU A 38 -11.36 -0.95 -6.37
N ARG A 39 -11.24 -0.71 -7.69
CA ARG A 39 -11.79 0.48 -8.34
C ARG A 39 -13.30 0.53 -8.19
N LEU A 40 -13.97 -0.61 -8.38
CA LEU A 40 -15.40 -0.74 -8.22
C LEU A 40 -15.84 -0.56 -6.75
N HIS A 41 -15.14 -1.19 -5.81
CA HIS A 41 -15.40 -1.00 -4.37
C HIS A 41 -15.26 0.45 -3.94
N ALA A 42 -14.22 1.12 -4.43
CA ALA A 42 -14.02 2.54 -4.17
C ALA A 42 -15.14 3.39 -4.77
N ALA A 43 -15.57 3.12 -6.00
CA ALA A 43 -16.67 3.82 -6.64
C ALA A 43 -17.95 3.77 -5.80
N ILE A 44 -18.31 2.54 -5.37
CA ILE A 44 -19.49 2.28 -4.54
C ILE A 44 -19.39 3.05 -3.22
N LEU A 45 -18.24 2.99 -2.55
CA LEU A 45 -18.02 3.68 -1.27
C LEU A 45 -18.07 5.22 -1.38
N LEU A 46 -17.52 5.78 -2.45
CA LEU A 46 -17.50 7.22 -2.65
C LEU A 46 -18.90 7.75 -3.01
N ALA A 47 -19.66 7.00 -3.82
CA ALA A 47 -21.02 7.37 -4.21
C ALA A 47 -22.08 7.10 -3.13
N SER A 48 -21.84 6.17 -2.20
CA SER A 48 -22.83 5.82 -1.17
C SER A 48 -22.97 6.86 -0.06
N VAL A 49 -22.02 7.79 0.09
CA VAL A 49 -22.01 8.89 1.10
C VAL A 49 -22.57 8.43 2.45
N THR A 50 -21.95 7.39 3.05
CA THR A 50 -22.33 6.79 4.35
C THR A 50 -23.73 6.16 4.46
N SER A 51 -24.46 5.98 3.36
CA SER A 51 -25.78 5.33 3.33
C SER A 51 -25.68 3.86 2.92
N LEU A 52 -26.08 2.95 3.81
CA LEU A 52 -26.05 1.50 3.54
C LEU A 52 -27.05 1.13 2.45
N ALA A 53 -28.21 1.79 2.42
CA ALA A 53 -29.21 1.60 1.37
C ALA A 53 -28.64 1.97 -0.01
N LYS A 54 -27.96 3.12 -0.11
CA LYS A 54 -27.33 3.55 -1.37
C LYS A 54 -26.16 2.63 -1.76
N LEU A 55 -25.39 2.16 -0.78
CA LEU A 55 -24.34 1.16 -1.02
C LEU A 55 -24.91 -0.10 -1.66
N LYS A 56 -26.00 -0.66 -1.12
CA LYS A 56 -26.66 -1.85 -1.66
C LYS A 56 -27.22 -1.62 -3.06
N GLU A 57 -27.82 -0.45 -3.31
CA GLU A 57 -28.29 -0.05 -4.63
C GLU A 57 -27.14 -0.04 -5.65
N LEU A 58 -26.00 0.57 -5.29
CA LEU A 58 -24.81 0.63 -6.14
C LEU A 58 -24.16 -0.75 -6.35
N VAL A 59 -24.18 -1.62 -5.34
CA VAL A 59 -23.74 -3.02 -5.47
C VAL A 59 -24.64 -3.76 -6.47
N ALA A 60 -25.96 -3.60 -6.38
CA ALA A 60 -26.89 -4.19 -7.35
C ALA A 60 -26.68 -3.63 -8.76
N LEU A 61 -26.54 -2.30 -8.89
CA LEU A 61 -26.26 -1.63 -10.16
C LEU A 61 -24.94 -2.11 -10.77
N SER A 62 -23.91 -2.36 -9.97
CA SER A 62 -22.61 -2.85 -10.45
C SER A 62 -22.66 -4.20 -11.16
N ARG A 63 -23.72 -4.98 -10.93
CA ARG A 63 -23.95 -6.26 -11.62
C ARG A 63 -24.53 -6.06 -13.02
N ALA A 64 -25.28 -4.99 -13.23
CA ALA A 64 -25.91 -4.64 -14.50
C ALA A 64 -25.05 -3.67 -15.33
N ASP A 65 -24.57 -2.59 -14.71
CA ASP A 65 -23.80 -1.53 -15.36
C ASP A 65 -22.70 -1.00 -14.43
N ARG A 66 -21.50 -1.55 -14.58
CA ARG A 66 -20.31 -1.10 -13.84
C ARG A 66 -19.89 0.31 -14.23
N ARG A 67 -20.09 0.69 -15.49
CA ARG A 67 -19.64 1.99 -16.00
C ARG A 67 -20.43 3.11 -15.32
N ALA A 68 -21.74 2.92 -15.13
CA ALA A 68 -22.58 3.83 -14.37
C ALA A 68 -22.07 4.01 -12.93
N VAL A 69 -21.76 2.91 -12.23
CA VAL A 69 -21.21 2.97 -10.86
C VAL A 69 -19.86 3.68 -10.80
N LEU A 70 -18.96 3.41 -11.75
CA LEU A 70 -17.67 4.09 -11.84
C LEU A 70 -17.82 5.59 -12.10
N ALA A 71 -18.78 5.98 -12.95
CA ALA A 71 -19.10 7.37 -13.22
C ALA A 71 -19.66 8.07 -11.98
N GLU A 72 -20.60 7.43 -11.28
CA GLU A 72 -21.23 7.95 -10.08
C GLU A 72 -20.24 8.12 -8.93
N GLY A 73 -19.30 7.18 -8.78
CA GLY A 73 -18.18 7.28 -7.84
C GLY A 73 -17.08 8.25 -8.27
N GLY A 74 -17.17 8.85 -9.47
CA GLY A 74 -16.17 9.76 -10.02
C GLY A 74 -14.81 9.12 -10.24
N VAL A 75 -14.77 7.81 -10.52
CA VAL A 75 -13.56 7.01 -10.74
C VAL A 75 -13.56 6.34 -12.11
N LEU A 76 -14.32 6.88 -13.07
CA LEU A 76 -14.39 6.39 -14.45
C LEU A 76 -13.13 6.75 -15.27
N ASP A 77 -12.43 7.82 -14.90
CA ASP A 77 -11.29 8.34 -15.65
C ASP A 77 -9.96 7.66 -15.27
N GLY A 78 -8.90 7.98 -16.01
CA GLY A 78 -7.56 7.37 -15.88
C GLY A 78 -6.82 7.74 -14.59
N ASP A 79 -7.23 8.81 -13.90
CA ASP A 79 -6.65 9.31 -12.65
C ASP A 79 -7.30 8.69 -11.39
N TRP A 80 -8.16 7.68 -11.55
CA TRP A 80 -8.93 7.11 -10.45
C TRP A 80 -8.09 6.67 -9.25
N ARG A 81 -6.85 6.21 -9.48
CA ARG A 81 -5.93 5.78 -8.41
C ARG A 81 -5.57 6.92 -7.47
N ASP A 82 -5.31 8.12 -8.01
CA ASP A 82 -4.97 9.29 -7.21
C ASP A 82 -6.18 9.77 -6.42
N ARG A 83 -7.37 9.71 -7.02
CA ARG A 83 -8.63 9.99 -6.31
C ARG A 83 -8.88 9.00 -5.19
N VAL A 84 -8.81 7.69 -5.45
CA VAL A 84 -8.97 6.65 -4.43
C VAL A 84 -7.97 6.86 -3.30
N ARG A 85 -6.70 7.16 -3.62
CA ARG A 85 -5.69 7.47 -2.61
C ARG A 85 -6.04 8.70 -1.78
N ARG A 86 -6.52 9.77 -2.40
CA ARG A 86 -6.92 11.01 -1.71
C ARG A 86 -8.12 10.80 -0.79
N GLU A 87 -9.14 10.08 -1.25
CA GLU A 87 -10.43 9.98 -0.56
C GLU A 87 -10.50 8.80 0.43
N LEU A 88 -9.83 7.69 0.12
CA LEU A 88 -9.82 6.46 0.91
C LEU A 88 -8.48 6.24 1.66
N GLY A 89 -7.47 7.04 1.34
CA GLY A 89 -6.11 6.89 1.86
C GLY A 89 -5.26 5.87 1.08
N SER A 90 -4.00 5.75 1.48
CA SER A 90 -3.15 4.60 1.09
C SER A 90 -3.79 3.29 1.55
N SER A 91 -3.40 2.13 0.99
CA SER A 91 -4.12 0.84 1.10
C SER A 91 -4.33 0.29 2.51
N GLY A 92 -3.90 1.01 3.54
CA GLY A 92 -4.49 0.89 4.86
C GLY A 92 -4.15 -0.43 5.52
N ALA A 93 -2.93 -0.93 5.33
CA ALA A 93 -2.30 -1.74 6.36
C ALA A 93 -1.73 -0.82 7.46
N PRO A 94 -1.63 -1.27 8.72
CA PRO A 94 -0.67 -0.64 9.63
C PRO A 94 0.69 -0.62 8.94
N PRO A 95 1.57 0.32 9.31
CA PRO A 95 2.88 0.35 8.73
C PRO A 95 3.53 -1.03 8.76
N GLY A 96 3.83 -1.59 7.59
CA GLY A 96 4.52 -2.86 7.51
C GLY A 96 5.87 -2.71 8.22
N PRO A 97 6.29 -3.68 9.05
CA PRO A 97 7.54 -3.57 9.77
C PRO A 97 8.67 -3.41 8.74
N VAL A 98 9.44 -2.34 8.88
CA VAL A 98 10.72 -2.22 8.16
C VAL A 98 11.61 -3.36 8.67
N SER A 99 12.15 -4.16 7.76
CA SER A 99 13.00 -5.29 8.15
C SER A 99 14.21 -4.82 8.95
N ALA A 100 14.72 -5.68 9.83
CA ALA A 100 15.84 -5.31 10.70
C ALA A 100 17.09 -4.87 9.92
N ARG A 101 17.34 -5.47 8.75
CA ARG A 101 18.43 -5.10 7.85
C ARG A 101 18.20 -3.74 7.17
N VAL A 102 16.98 -3.43 6.75
CA VAL A 102 16.63 -2.11 6.19
C VAL A 102 16.74 -1.04 7.27
N ALA A 103 16.23 -1.30 8.48
CA ALA A 103 16.37 -0.39 9.61
C ALA A 103 17.85 -0.13 9.96
N ALA A 104 18.69 -1.17 9.97
CA ALA A 104 20.13 -1.04 10.18
C ALA A 104 20.80 -0.18 9.09
N ARG A 105 20.40 -0.33 7.82
CA ARG A 105 20.88 0.53 6.72
C ARG A 105 20.44 1.98 6.92
N VAL A 106 19.19 2.22 7.31
CA VAL A 106 18.69 3.58 7.57
C VAL A 106 19.53 4.26 8.64
N HIS A 107 19.85 3.55 9.74
CA HIS A 107 20.73 4.07 10.79
C HIS A 107 22.15 4.40 10.30
N ARG A 108 22.65 3.70 9.28
CA ARG A 108 23.97 3.97 8.67
C ARG A 108 23.93 5.17 7.73
N ASP A 109 22.90 5.25 6.89
CA ASP A 109 22.90 6.13 5.72
C ASP A 109 22.24 7.49 6.00
N PHE A 110 21.38 7.58 7.03
CA PHE A 110 20.66 8.81 7.37
C PHE A 110 21.15 9.42 8.68
N PRO A 111 21.05 10.77 8.83
CA PRO A 111 21.32 11.43 10.10
C PRO A 111 20.44 10.88 11.23
N ALA A 112 21.01 10.68 12.42
CA ALA A 112 20.31 10.11 13.58
C ALA A 112 18.97 10.79 13.89
N LYS A 113 18.90 12.13 13.76
CA LYS A 113 17.68 12.93 13.98
C LYS A 113 16.54 12.66 12.97
N GLN A 114 16.85 12.01 11.85
CA GLN A 114 15.90 11.69 10.77
C GLN A 114 15.51 10.21 10.76
N VAL A 115 16.18 9.34 11.50
CA VAL A 115 15.97 7.89 11.41
C VAL A 115 14.53 7.51 11.70
N ASP A 116 13.95 8.01 12.79
CA ASP A 116 12.56 7.70 13.15
C ASP A 116 11.56 8.13 12.06
N GLU A 117 11.83 9.29 11.44
CA GLU A 117 11.02 9.77 10.32
C GLU A 117 11.19 8.89 9.09
N VAL A 118 12.42 8.52 8.72
CA VAL A 118 12.69 7.64 7.57
C VAL A 118 12.02 6.28 7.76
N VAL A 119 12.15 5.68 8.95
CA VAL A 119 11.51 4.40 9.27
C VAL A 119 9.99 4.54 9.13
N ARG A 120 9.40 5.60 9.69
CA ARG A 120 7.96 5.88 9.58
C ARG A 120 7.50 6.02 8.12
N GLU A 121 8.25 6.72 7.27
CA GLU A 121 7.91 6.90 5.85
C GLU A 121 8.03 5.57 5.07
N LEU A 122 9.11 4.80 5.25
CA LEU A 122 9.27 3.47 4.60
C LEU A 122 8.16 2.50 5.00
N SER A 123 7.77 2.59 6.26
CA SER A 123 6.65 1.88 6.83
C SER A 123 5.30 2.28 6.23
N THR A 124 5.19 3.34 5.42
CA THR A 124 3.92 3.71 4.77
C THR A 124 3.78 3.22 3.34
N GLY A 125 4.84 2.66 2.73
CA GLY A 125 4.93 2.32 1.30
C GLY A 125 4.00 1.21 0.78
N TYR A 126 4.05 0.95 -0.53
CA TYR A 126 3.10 0.11 -1.30
C TYR A 126 2.80 -1.29 -0.74
N ALA A 127 3.71 -1.89 0.01
CA ALA A 127 3.67 -3.31 0.35
C ALA A 127 3.45 -3.56 1.86
N CYS A 128 2.88 -2.61 2.58
CA CYS A 128 2.55 -2.81 4.00
C CYS A 128 1.44 -3.85 4.25
N ASP A 129 0.74 -4.31 3.20
CA ASP A 129 -0.37 -5.29 3.28
C ASP A 129 0.07 -6.73 3.00
N ALA A 130 1.31 -7.08 3.34
CA ALA A 130 1.86 -8.41 3.07
C ALA A 130 1.20 -9.52 3.91
N GLY A 131 0.56 -9.19 5.04
CA GLY A 131 0.00 -10.19 5.95
C GLY A 131 1.04 -11.25 6.34
N ASP A 132 0.65 -12.53 6.25
CA ASP A 132 1.55 -13.67 6.42
C ASP A 132 2.15 -14.19 5.10
N ASP A 133 1.89 -13.53 3.97
CA ASP A 133 2.42 -13.93 2.67
C ASP A 133 3.90 -13.54 2.54
N GLU A 134 4.77 -14.55 2.56
CA GLU A 134 6.21 -14.37 2.48
C GLU A 134 6.67 -13.73 1.16
N ALA A 135 5.96 -13.95 0.05
CA ALA A 135 6.32 -13.33 -1.23
C ALA A 135 6.01 -11.82 -1.22
N LEU A 136 4.89 -11.42 -0.61
CA LEU A 136 4.57 -10.01 -0.43
C LEU A 136 5.51 -9.33 0.57
N LYS A 137 5.92 -10.02 1.65
CA LYS A 137 6.92 -9.49 2.59
C LYS A 137 8.27 -9.26 1.92
N ALA A 138 8.70 -10.21 1.09
CA ALA A 138 9.93 -10.09 0.30
C ALA A 138 9.87 -8.91 -0.69
N LEU A 139 8.72 -8.73 -1.37
CA LEU A 139 8.50 -7.58 -2.25
C LEU A 139 8.52 -6.25 -1.47
N ALA A 140 7.94 -6.22 -0.27
CA ALA A 140 7.94 -5.05 0.59
C ALA A 140 9.34 -4.62 0.99
N GLU A 141 10.14 -5.56 1.47
CA GLU A 141 11.53 -5.33 1.81
C GLU A 141 12.34 -4.85 0.60
N ARG A 142 12.10 -5.45 -0.58
CA ARG A 142 12.76 -5.09 -1.84
C ARG A 142 12.46 -3.63 -2.23
N ILE A 143 11.21 -3.19 -2.15
CA ILE A 143 10.82 -1.80 -2.44
C ILE A 143 11.43 -0.83 -1.41
N GLN A 144 11.38 -1.17 -0.13
CA GLN A 144 11.96 -0.35 0.94
C GLN A 144 13.48 -0.20 0.76
N ALA A 145 14.17 -1.28 0.43
CA ALA A 145 15.61 -1.28 0.16
C ALA A 145 15.96 -0.41 -1.05
N ALA A 146 15.17 -0.48 -2.12
CA ALA A 146 15.36 0.36 -3.30
C ALA A 146 15.17 1.84 -3.00
N ALA A 147 14.14 2.20 -2.22
CA ALA A 147 13.92 3.57 -1.77
C ALA A 147 15.10 4.09 -0.92
N VAL A 148 15.63 3.27 -0.01
CA VAL A 148 16.80 3.63 0.82
C VAL A 148 18.06 3.83 -0.02
N LEU A 149 18.34 2.91 -0.94
CA LEU A 149 19.52 2.99 -1.83
C LEU A 149 19.43 4.19 -2.77
N GLY A 150 18.28 4.40 -3.42
CA GLY A 150 18.06 5.53 -4.32
C GLY A 150 18.13 6.87 -3.60
N ALA A 151 17.66 6.93 -2.35
CA ALA A 151 17.66 8.15 -1.55
C ALA A 151 19.05 8.64 -1.16
N LYS A 152 20.04 7.73 -1.02
CA LYS A 152 21.44 8.06 -0.66
C LYS A 152 21.55 8.98 0.58
N GLY A 153 20.72 8.73 1.59
CA GLY A 153 20.67 9.51 2.84
C GLY A 153 19.84 10.79 2.79
N ASP A 154 19.19 11.11 1.67
CA ASP A 154 18.30 12.28 1.53
C ASP A 154 16.83 11.91 1.81
N LEU A 155 16.28 12.44 2.89
CA LEU A 155 14.89 12.21 3.31
C LEU A 155 13.85 12.68 2.27
N ARG A 156 14.09 13.78 1.55
CA ARG A 156 13.16 14.27 0.52
C ARG A 156 13.10 13.33 -0.67
N ARG A 157 14.26 12.81 -1.09
CA ARG A 157 14.34 11.77 -2.11
C ARG A 157 13.66 10.49 -1.66
N LEU A 158 13.88 10.07 -0.42
CA LEU A 158 13.20 8.90 0.15
C LEU A 158 11.68 9.05 0.10
N LYS A 159 11.14 10.20 0.54
CA LYS A 159 9.70 10.48 0.45
C LYS A 159 9.17 10.42 -0.97
N SER A 160 9.95 10.89 -1.95
CA SER A 160 9.59 10.82 -3.37
C SER A 160 9.51 9.36 -3.85
N PHE A 161 10.51 8.53 -3.52
CA PHE A 161 10.49 7.11 -3.87
C PHE A 161 9.38 6.33 -3.18
N VAL A 162 9.11 6.61 -1.90
CA VAL A 162 7.96 6.03 -1.19
C VAL A 162 6.65 6.42 -1.87
N HIS A 163 6.50 7.69 -2.25
CA HIS A 163 5.32 8.18 -2.97
C HIS A 163 5.16 7.48 -4.34
N GLU A 164 6.22 7.40 -5.14
CA GLU A 164 6.22 6.72 -6.43
C GLU A 164 5.88 5.24 -6.31
N SER A 165 6.37 4.58 -5.26
CA SER A 165 6.07 3.15 -5.02
C SER A 165 4.57 2.89 -4.93
N HIS A 166 3.80 3.87 -4.46
CA HIS A 166 2.35 3.76 -4.38
C HIS A 166 1.66 3.81 -5.74
N VAL A 167 2.29 4.42 -6.74
CA VAL A 167 1.78 4.57 -8.11
C VAL A 167 2.22 3.39 -8.95
N ASP A 168 3.53 3.15 -9.00
CA ASP A 168 4.15 2.03 -9.67
C ASP A 168 5.40 1.57 -8.89
N PRO A 169 5.35 0.40 -8.22
CA PRO A 169 6.51 -0.10 -7.48
C PRO A 169 7.72 -0.39 -8.38
N ARG A 170 7.52 -0.59 -9.69
CA ARG A 170 8.63 -0.85 -10.62
C ARG A 170 9.55 0.35 -10.76
N ASP A 171 9.01 1.56 -10.77
CA ASP A 171 9.80 2.79 -10.87
C ASP A 171 10.71 2.95 -9.63
N THR A 172 10.19 2.63 -8.45
CA THR A 172 11.00 2.61 -7.22
C THR A 172 12.10 1.55 -7.28
N LEU A 173 11.86 0.37 -7.86
CA LEU A 173 12.90 -0.66 -8.03
C LEU A 173 14.00 -0.21 -9.00
N MET A 174 13.68 0.70 -9.93
CA MET A 174 14.65 1.29 -10.86
C MET A 174 15.51 2.41 -10.23
N ALA A 175 15.07 3.00 -9.11
CA ALA A 175 15.71 4.14 -8.45
C ALA A 175 17.18 3.95 -8.01
N ALA A 176 17.57 2.70 -7.74
CA ALA A 176 18.90 2.32 -7.28
C ALA A 176 19.73 1.68 -8.41
N ASP A 177 19.87 2.40 -9.52
CA ASP A 177 20.51 1.94 -10.76
C ASP A 177 19.90 0.63 -11.32
N GLY A 178 18.63 0.36 -11.01
CA GLY A 178 17.96 -0.89 -11.38
C GLY A 178 18.44 -2.14 -10.65
N ALA A 179 19.37 -2.04 -9.69
CA ALA A 179 19.99 -3.21 -9.06
C ALA A 179 18.98 -4.11 -8.32
N LEU A 180 17.86 -3.54 -7.87
CA LEU A 180 16.76 -4.28 -7.26
C LEU A 180 15.60 -4.51 -8.22
N ALA A 181 15.71 -4.29 -9.52
CA ALA A 181 14.68 -4.59 -10.51
C ALA A 181 14.84 -5.97 -11.18
N HIS A 182 16.05 -6.53 -11.12
CA HIS A 182 16.42 -7.78 -11.80
C HIS A 182 16.21 -9.05 -10.94
N GLU A 183 16.42 -10.23 -11.52
CA GLU A 183 16.21 -11.53 -10.86
C GLU A 183 17.20 -11.80 -9.72
N ASP A 184 18.40 -11.22 -9.79
CA ASP A 184 19.48 -11.32 -8.81
C ASP A 184 19.31 -10.39 -7.60
N TRP A 185 18.16 -9.72 -7.48
CA TRP A 185 17.87 -8.75 -6.40
C TRP A 185 18.14 -9.31 -5.00
N ALA A 186 17.95 -10.61 -4.76
CA ALA A 186 18.18 -11.24 -3.46
C ALA A 186 19.67 -11.30 -3.09
N GLU A 187 20.56 -11.38 -4.07
CA GLU A 187 22.01 -11.29 -3.86
C GLU A 187 22.41 -9.84 -3.58
N VAL A 188 21.90 -8.90 -4.37
CA VAL A 188 22.11 -7.45 -4.16
C VAL A 188 21.62 -7.04 -2.77
N LEU A 189 20.43 -7.49 -2.36
CA LEU A 189 19.87 -7.19 -1.04
C LEU A 189 20.78 -7.73 0.07
N ARG A 190 21.27 -8.97 -0.03
CA ARG A 190 22.20 -9.55 0.95
C ARG A 190 23.53 -8.79 1.02
N ARG A 191 24.02 -8.30 -0.12
CA ARG A 191 25.27 -7.52 -0.20
C ARG A 191 25.13 -6.13 0.42
N GLU A 192 24.07 -5.41 0.07
CA GLU A 192 23.87 -4.01 0.47
C GLU A 192 23.24 -3.85 1.86
N PHE A 193 22.43 -4.85 2.26
CA PHE A 193 21.71 -4.94 3.53
C PHE A 193 22.04 -6.28 4.19
N PRO A 194 23.26 -6.44 4.73
CA PRO A 194 23.61 -7.66 5.45
C PRO A 194 22.69 -7.85 6.66
N GLU A 195 22.37 -9.10 6.97
CA GLU A 195 21.65 -9.45 8.19
C GLU A 195 22.37 -8.85 9.42
N PRO A 196 21.65 -8.16 10.32
CA PRO A 196 22.27 -7.68 11.54
C PRO A 196 22.79 -8.89 12.32
N GLY A 197 24.11 -8.98 12.45
CA GLY A 197 24.77 -10.09 13.15
C GLY A 197 24.23 -10.25 14.58
N PRO A 198 24.35 -11.46 15.17
CA PRO A 198 23.84 -11.71 16.51
C PRO A 198 24.45 -10.69 17.48
N ARG A 199 23.59 -9.89 18.12
CA ARG A 199 24.01 -8.94 19.16
C ARG A 199 24.80 -9.72 20.21
N ARG A 200 26.12 -9.59 20.21
CA ARG A 200 26.96 -10.13 21.28
C ARG A 200 26.48 -9.47 22.57
N LYS A 201 25.77 -10.24 23.41
CA LYS A 201 25.47 -9.83 24.77
C LYS A 201 26.82 -9.60 25.45
N LYS A 202 27.16 -8.33 25.71
CA LYS A 202 28.27 -8.01 26.62
C LYS A 202 27.88 -8.62 27.97
N ARG A 203 28.58 -9.68 28.34
CA ARG A 203 28.66 -10.15 29.73
C ARG A 203 29.55 -9.20 30.51
#